data_AF-A0A485BXN4-F1
#
_entry.id   AF-A0A485BXN4-F1
#
_cell.length_a   1.000
_cell.length_b   1.000
_cell.length_c   1.000
_cell.angle_alpha   90.00
_cell.angle_beta   90.00
_cell.angle_gamma   90.00
#
_symmetry.space_group_name_H-M   'P 1'
#
loop_
_entity.id
_entity.type
_entity.pdbx_description
1 polymer ?
#
loop_
_entity_poly.entity_id
_entity_poly.type
_entity_poly.pdbx_seq_one_letter_code
_entity_poly.pdbx_strand_id
1 'polypeptide(L)' 'MNTVFIRNFSAHGGKYDSIDEGVRYQVKRITVKPGEGLSLQLHHHRAEHWVVVAGVALVTINGCENYYLKMSQRISCWC' A
#
# COMPACT_ATOMS: atom_id res chain seq x y z
N MET A 1 11.47 12.00 -3.95
CA MET A 1 10.55 11.14 -4.74
C MET A 1 10.57 9.73 -4.15
N ASN A 2 9.85 9.49 -3.04
CA ASN A 2 9.81 8.16 -2.42
C ASN A 2 8.58 7.39 -2.91
N THR A 3 8.80 6.30 -3.65
CA THR A 3 7.74 5.54 -4.34
C THR A 3 7.51 4.20 -3.64
N VAL A 4 6.33 3.97 -3.07
CA VAL A 4 5.97 2.71 -2.38
C VAL A 4 5.18 1.80 -3.31
N PHE A 5 5.49 0.51 -3.22
CA PHE A 5 4.82 -0.61 -3.87
C PHE A 5 4.43 -1.61 -2.79
N ILE A 6 3.37 -2.39 -2.98
CA ILE A 6 3.17 -3.64 -2.26
C ILE A 6 3.31 -4.80 -3.24
N ARG A 7 4.56 -5.20 -3.51
CA ARG A 7 4.87 -6.38 -4.35
C ARG A 7 4.66 -7.67 -3.55
N ASN A 8 3.40 -8.12 -3.48
CA ASN A 8 3.01 -9.49 -3.92
C ASN A 8 1.46 -9.76 -3.88
N PHE A 9 0.64 -8.72 -4.10
CA PHE A 9 -0.84 -8.65 -3.95
C PHE A 9 -1.33 -7.30 -4.56
N SER A 10 -2.40 -6.96 -5.34
CA SER A 10 -3.44 -7.45 -6.30
C SER A 10 -4.54 -8.51 -6.03
N ALA A 11 -4.53 -9.65 -6.73
CA ALA A 11 -5.68 -10.51 -7.05
C ALA A 11 -6.68 -9.95 -8.09
N HIS A 12 -6.95 -10.73 -9.14
CA HIS A 12 -8.16 -10.56 -9.95
C HIS A 12 -9.41 -10.72 -9.04
N GLY A 13 -10.11 -9.60 -8.81
CA GLY A 13 -11.19 -9.51 -7.82
C GLY A 13 -10.71 -9.29 -6.38
N GLY A 14 -9.61 -8.56 -6.16
CA GLY A 14 -9.35 -7.86 -4.90
C GLY A 14 -10.45 -6.83 -4.58
N LYS A 15 -10.62 -6.48 -3.31
CA LYS A 15 -11.69 -5.56 -2.85
C LYS A 15 -11.11 -4.21 -2.44
N TYR A 16 -11.69 -3.14 -2.96
CA TYR A 16 -11.42 -1.76 -2.57
C TYR A 16 -12.64 -1.22 -1.82
N ASP A 17 -12.44 -0.76 -0.59
CA ASP A 17 -13.44 -0.01 0.18
C ASP A 17 -12.89 1.39 0.52
N SER A 18 -13.66 2.45 0.27
CA SER A 18 -13.41 3.73 0.95
C SER A 18 -13.90 3.59 2.39
N ILE A 19 -13.04 3.87 3.37
CA ILE A 19 -13.42 3.84 4.79
C ILE A 19 -13.91 5.21 5.23
N ASP A 20 -13.17 6.25 4.84
CA ASP A 20 -13.33 7.63 5.31
C ASP A 20 -12.62 8.58 4.34
N GLU A 21 -13.12 9.81 4.18
CA GLU A 21 -12.54 10.80 3.28
C GLU A 21 -12.86 12.25 3.69
N GLY A 22 -11.92 13.15 3.40
CA GLY A 22 -12.06 14.55 3.73
C GLY A 22 -11.21 15.44 2.82
N VAL A 23 -11.33 16.76 3.00
CA VAL A 23 -10.80 17.81 2.11
C VAL A 23 -9.31 17.67 1.75
N ARG A 24 -8.51 16.93 2.54
CA ARG A 24 -7.07 16.70 2.30
C ARG A 24 -6.62 15.24 2.44
N TYR A 25 -7.52 14.27 2.57
CA TYR A 25 -7.15 12.86 2.77
C TYR A 25 -8.23 11.87 2.28
N GLN A 26 -7.83 10.62 2.02
CA GLN A 26 -8.76 9.53 1.72
C GLN A 26 -8.19 8.22 2.30
N VAL A 27 -8.97 7.55 3.16
CA VAL A 27 -8.60 6.31 3.85
C VAL A 27 -9.23 5.14 3.10
N LYS A 28 -8.39 4.25 2.56
CA LYS A 28 -8.81 3.13 1.72
C LYS A 28 -8.46 1.82 2.41
N ARG A 29 -9.42 0.88 2.50
CA ARG A 29 -9.10 -0.53 2.77
C ARG A 29 -8.92 -1.22 1.43
N ILE A 30 -7.74 -1.77 1.21
CA ILE A 30 -7.45 -2.60 0.04
C ILE A 30 -7.25 -4.03 0.54
N THR A 31 -8.19 -4.91 0.20
CA THR A 31 -8.14 -6.34 0.49
C THR A 31 -7.77 -7.10 -0.77
N VAL A 32 -6.93 -8.10 -0.59
CA VAL A 32 -6.03 -8.60 -1.63
C VAL A 32 -5.88 -10.11 -1.43
N LYS A 33 -6.05 -10.92 -2.48
CA LYS A 33 -5.83 -12.39 -2.43
C LYS A 33 -4.37 -12.70 -2.78
N PRO A 34 -3.74 -13.77 -2.23
CA PRO A 34 -2.30 -14.00 -2.41
C PRO A 34 -1.84 -14.17 -3.87
N GLY A 35 -0.69 -13.55 -4.22
CA GLY A 35 0.14 -13.98 -5.35
C GLY A 35 0.24 -13.08 -6.59
N GLU A 36 -0.06 -11.78 -6.51
CA GLU A 36 0.04 -10.85 -7.66
C GLU A 36 0.84 -9.57 -7.31
N GLY A 37 0.36 -8.33 -7.55
CA GLY A 37 1.02 -7.08 -7.14
C GLY A 37 0.22 -5.81 -7.45
N LEU A 38 0.08 -4.89 -6.49
CA LEU A 38 -0.53 -3.58 -6.71
C LEU A 38 0.35 -2.78 -7.69
N SER A 39 -0.29 -2.00 -8.56
CA SER A 39 0.41 -1.21 -9.56
C SER A 39 1.25 -0.10 -8.94
N LEU A 40 2.33 0.24 -9.65
CA LEU A 40 3.21 1.35 -9.32
C LEU A 40 2.44 2.69 -9.31
N GLN A 41 2.46 3.41 -8.20
CA GLN A 41 1.86 4.75 -8.09
C GLN A 41 2.94 5.76 -7.69
N LEU A 42 3.10 6.82 -8.50
CA LEU A 42 4.01 7.93 -8.25
C LEU A 42 3.18 9.22 -8.13
N HIS A 43 3.41 9.97 -7.05
CA HIS A 43 2.64 11.17 -6.71
C HIS A 43 3.55 12.25 -6.12
N HIS A 44 3.59 13.44 -6.71
CA HIS A 44 4.47 14.53 -6.26
C HIS A 44 3.98 15.28 -5.00
N HIS A 45 2.70 15.18 -4.66
CA HIS A 45 2.06 15.99 -3.60
C HIS A 45 1.22 15.16 -2.63
N ARG A 46 1.50 13.85 -2.50
CA ARG A 46 0.74 12.93 -1.65
C ARG A 46 1.69 12.16 -0.74
N ALA A 47 1.50 12.32 0.56
CA ALA A 47 2.04 11.39 1.55
C ALA A 47 1.14 10.16 1.59
N GLU A 48 1.72 8.97 1.76
CA GLU A 48 0.98 7.73 1.95
C GLU A 48 1.40 7.03 3.23
N HIS A 49 0.41 6.56 3.99
CA HIS A 49 0.58 5.78 5.20
C HIS A 49 -0.11 4.42 5.02
N TRP A 50 0.67 3.35 5.02
CA TRP A 50 0.20 1.99 4.81
C TRP A 50 0.38 1.19 6.11
N VAL A 51 -0.65 0.44 6.51
CA VAL A 51 -0.64 -0.39 7.73
C VAL A 51 -1.17 -1.78 7.39
N VAL A 52 -0.47 -2.82 7.83
CA VAL A 52 -0.92 -4.20 7.63
C VAL A 52 -2.00 -4.54 8.66
N VAL A 53 -3.26 -4.56 8.23
CA VAL A 53 -4.41 -4.85 9.11
C VAL A 53 -4.54 -6.35 9.41
N ALA A 54 -4.08 -7.23 8.51
CA ALA A 54 -4.03 -8.68 8.71
C ALA A 54 -2.94 -9.31 7.82
N GLY A 55 -2.39 -10.45 8.25
CA GLY A 55 -1.41 -11.22 7.48
C GLY A 55 0.00 -10.61 7.45
N VAL A 56 0.68 -10.78 6.31
CA VAL A 56 2.03 -10.27 6.03
C VAL A 56 2.03 -9.68 4.62
N ALA A 57 2.61 -8.49 4.46
CA ALA A 57 2.79 -7.82 3.18
C ALA A 57 4.28 -7.74 2.82
N LEU A 58 4.61 -7.93 1.55
CA LEU A 58 5.92 -7.60 0.99
C LEU A 58 5.81 -6.26 0.26
N VAL A 59 6.66 -5.32 0.66
CA VAL A 59 6.62 -3.91 0.25
C VAL A 59 7.91 -3.57 -0.47
N THR A 60 7.84 -3.04 -1.68
CA THR A 60 9.02 -2.50 -2.37
C THR A 60 9.04 -0.99 -2.25
N ILE A 61 10.19 -0.37 -2.01
CA ILE A 61 10.37 1.09 -2.11
C ILE A 61 11.36 1.39 -3.24
N ASN A 62 11.08 2.45 -3.99
CA ASN A 62 11.92 2.99 -5.07
C ASN A 62 12.31 1.96 -6.16
N GLY A 63 11.55 0.87 -6.27
CA GLY A 63 11.77 -0.23 -7.23
C GLY A 63 12.77 -1.30 -6.80
N CYS A 64 13.59 -1.01 -5.78
CA CYS A 64 14.79 -1.78 -5.43
C CYS A 64 14.76 -2.42 -4.03
N GLU A 65 14.31 -1.67 -3.01
CA GLU A 65 14.39 -2.10 -1.61
C GLU A 65 13.14 -2.88 -1.20
N ASN A 66 13.27 -4.04 -0.54
CA ASN A 66 12.13 -4.90 -0.20
C ASN A 66 12.02 -5.15 1.31
N TYR A 67 10.83 -4.96 1.87
CA TYR A 67 10.53 -5.04 3.30
C TYR A 67 9.33 -5.96 3.57
N TYR A 68 9.48 -6.88 4.52
CA TYR A 68 8.37 -7.70 5.01
C TYR A 68 7.70 -7.02 6.21
N LEU A 69 6.44 -6.63 6.06
CA LEU A 69 5.62 -6.05 7.12
C LEU A 69 4.62 -7.08 7.65
N LYS A 70 4.63 -7.30 8.97
CA LYS A 70 3.64 -8.09 9.70
C LYS A 70 2.46 -7.21 10.14
N MET A 71 1.36 -7.85 10.55
CA MET A 71 0.20 -7.18 11.17
C MET A 71 0.61 -6.11 12.20
N SER A 72 -0.12 -4.99 12.19
CA SER A 72 0.12 -3.77 12.99
C SER A 72 1.41 -3.01 12.67
N GLN A 73 2.26 -3.46 11.75
CA GLN A 73 3.38 -2.65 11.27
C GLN A 73 2.92 -1.62 10.23
N ARG A 74 3.55 -0.44 10.29
CA ARG A 74 3.30 0.70 9.41
C ARG A 74 4.51 0.96 8.52
N ILE A 75 4.27 1.34 7.27
CA ILE A 75 5.22 2.06 6.44
C ILE A 75 4.63 3.40 6.01
N SER A 76 5.48 4.38 5.69
CA SER A 76 5.04 5.72 5.33
C SER A 76 6.05 6.37 4.41
N CYS A 77 5.60 6.93 3.30
CA CYS A 77 6.45 7.70 2.41
C CYS A 77 5.84 9.06 2.10
N TRP A 78 6.77 9.99 1.95
CA TRP A 78 6.57 11.39 1.64
C TRP A 78 7.33 11.64 0.34
N CYS A 79 6.71 12.23 -0.69
CA CYS A 79 7.39 12.42 -1.96
C CYS A 79 8.56 13.42 -1.85
#